data_AF-A0A5B6YTY4-F1
#
_entry.id   AF-A0A5B6YTY4-F1
#
_cell.length_a   1.000
_cell.length_b   1.000
_cell.length_c   1.000
_cell.angle_alpha   90.00
_cell.angle_beta   90.00
_cell.angle_gamma   90.00
#
_symmetry.space_group_name_H-M   'P 1'
#
loop_
_entity.id
_entity.type
_entity.pdbx_description
1 polymer ?
#
loop_
_entity_poly.entity_id
_entity_poly.type
_entity_poly.pdbx_seq_one_letter_code
_entity_poly.pdbx_strand_id
1 'polypeptide(L)'
;MQDFIITLSLCVLLANHIVKFCCSDTVGGGKRFHRMKLEWGFDQFVALKTFNDASNGYLVDDTCVFGAEVFVCKERSTHKGECLSMVKDAIPYKHTWKIENFSKLDAECYDSNTFNAGDHKWKIQLYPKGKDSGTGSHLSLYLALADSTTLPPGSKIFADFTLRILDQIQAKHYYGRANYWFSASRKLRGWPRFVTHSYFNLPNVGLLVKGSCSVEAEVTIHGVANAL
;
A
#
# COMPACT_ATOMS: atom_id res chain seq x y z
N MET A 1 -24.99 11.47 0.19
CA MET A 1 -24.04 11.38 1.33
C MET A 1 -23.01 12.48 1.12
N GLN A 2 -22.66 13.24 2.14
CA GLN A 2 -22.12 14.60 1.97
C GLN A 2 -20.62 14.62 2.29
N ASP A 3 -19.79 15.09 1.36
CA ASP A 3 -18.32 14.99 1.39
C ASP A 3 -17.65 15.75 2.53
N PHE A 4 -16.42 15.36 2.86
CA PHE A 4 -15.69 15.79 4.04
C PHE A 4 -14.18 15.77 3.69
N ILE A 5 -13.52 16.92 3.47
CA ILE A 5 -12.05 17.07 3.36
C ILE A 5 -11.47 17.35 4.73
N ILE A 6 -10.54 16.54 5.22
CA ILE A 6 -9.88 16.78 6.50
C ILE A 6 -8.95 17.99 6.37
N THR A 7 -9.39 19.14 6.90
CA THR A 7 -8.53 20.33 7.09
C THR A 7 -7.99 20.28 8.52
N LEU A 8 -6.74 19.87 8.62
CA LEU A 8 -6.00 19.82 9.88
C LEU A 8 -5.52 21.23 10.24
N SER A 9 -6.33 21.97 10.99
CA SER A 9 -5.88 23.16 11.69
C SER A 9 -5.31 22.73 13.04
N LEU A 10 -3.98 22.64 13.13
CA LEU A 10 -3.29 22.33 14.37
C LEU A 10 -3.41 23.51 15.35
N CYS A 11 -4.41 23.46 16.22
CA CYS A 11 -4.48 24.31 17.42
C CYS A 11 -3.74 23.59 18.55
N VAL A 12 -2.62 24.16 19.01
CA VAL A 12 -1.95 23.65 20.21
C VAL A 12 -2.50 24.38 21.42
N LEU A 13 -3.21 23.65 22.27
CA LEU A 13 -3.69 24.15 23.56
C LEU A 13 -2.59 23.95 24.59
N LEU A 14 -2.13 25.03 25.19
CA LEU A 14 -1.31 24.96 26.37
C LEU A 14 -2.14 25.46 27.58
N ALA A 15 -2.15 24.69 28.66
CA ALA A 15 -3.10 24.89 29.76
C ALA A 15 -2.79 26.15 30.60
N ASN A 16 -3.87 26.70 31.19
CA ASN A 16 -3.98 27.77 32.20
C ASN A 16 -4.04 29.25 31.80
N HIS A 17 -3.91 29.61 30.53
CA HIS A 17 -4.60 30.77 29.98
C HIS A 17 -5.10 30.39 28.59
N ILE A 18 -6.39 30.59 28.31
CA ILE A 18 -6.95 30.31 26.99
C ILE A 18 -6.39 31.35 26.01
N VAL A 19 -5.21 31.08 25.48
CA VAL A 19 -4.67 31.81 24.34
C VAL A 19 -5.04 31.02 23.10
N LYS A 20 -6.13 31.44 22.46
CA LYS A 20 -6.50 30.96 21.13
C LYS A 20 -5.53 31.55 20.12
N PHE A 21 -4.58 30.76 19.63
CA PHE A 21 -3.86 31.10 18.41
C PHE A 21 -4.60 30.52 17.20
N CYS A 22 -5.40 31.37 16.55
CA CYS A 22 -5.80 31.13 15.16
C CYS A 22 -4.73 31.75 14.26
N CYS A 23 -3.90 30.94 13.62
CA CYS A 23 -3.01 31.44 12.56
C CYS A 23 -3.51 30.91 11.21
N SER A 24 -4.28 31.75 10.52
CA SER A 24 -4.43 31.68 9.07
C SER A 24 -3.25 32.44 8.46
N ASP A 25 -2.25 31.75 7.96
CA ASP A 25 -1.33 32.40 7.03
C ASP A 25 -2.05 32.52 5.69
N THR A 26 -2.33 33.78 5.35
CA THR A 26 -3.32 34.26 4.38
C THR A 26 -4.75 34.19 4.89
N VAL A 27 -5.44 35.32 4.71
CA VAL A 27 -6.88 35.48 4.83
C VAL A 27 -7.58 34.30 4.12
N GLY A 28 -7.99 33.27 4.88
CA GLY A 28 -8.85 32.19 4.41
C GLY A 28 -8.26 30.83 4.00
N GLY A 29 -7.11 30.36 4.51
CA GLY A 29 -6.59 29.03 4.11
C GLY A 29 -5.90 28.20 5.22
N GLY A 30 -6.53 27.09 5.63
CA GLY A 30 -5.87 26.07 6.47
C GLY A 30 -4.77 25.28 5.72
N LYS A 31 -3.87 24.63 6.45
CA LYS A 31 -2.81 23.78 5.87
C LYS A 31 -3.40 22.44 5.40
N ARG A 32 -3.12 22.07 4.14
CA ARG A 32 -3.68 20.86 3.50
C ARG A 32 -2.67 19.73 3.50
N PHE A 33 -3.12 18.53 3.83
CA PHE A 33 -2.35 17.30 3.64
C PHE A 33 -2.57 16.81 2.21
N HIS A 34 -1.50 16.37 1.55
CA HIS A 34 -1.60 15.76 0.22
C HIS A 34 -0.47 14.74 0.01
N ARG A 35 -0.50 14.02 -1.11
CA ARG A 35 0.39 12.89 -1.42
C ARG A 35 1.89 13.16 -1.23
N MET A 36 2.33 14.41 -1.37
CA MET A 36 3.73 14.83 -1.26
C MET A 36 4.03 15.58 0.04
N LYS A 37 3.01 15.80 0.89
CA LYS A 37 3.11 16.56 2.14
C LYS A 37 2.27 15.87 3.23
N LEU A 38 2.91 14.87 3.84
CA LEU A 38 2.35 14.03 4.90
C LEU A 38 2.55 14.61 6.31
N GLU A 39 3.37 15.65 6.43
CA GLU A 39 3.74 16.26 7.70
C GLU A 39 3.59 17.78 7.65
N TRP A 40 3.06 18.31 8.75
CA TRP A 40 3.01 19.72 9.05
C TRP A 40 3.46 19.91 10.50
N GLY A 41 4.36 20.86 10.71
CA GLY A 41 4.85 21.22 12.03
C GLY A 41 5.24 22.68 12.06
N PHE A 42 5.78 23.07 13.19
CA PHE A 42 6.40 24.37 13.39
C PHE A 42 7.87 24.11 13.69
N ASP A 43 8.74 24.84 13.00
CA ASP A 43 10.17 24.89 13.29
C ASP A 43 10.46 25.60 14.62
N GLN A 44 9.56 26.49 15.05
CA GLN A 44 9.58 27.14 16.35
C GLN A 44 8.16 27.18 16.94
N PHE A 45 8.00 26.69 18.17
CA PHE A 45 6.68 26.57 18.82
C PHE A 45 6.60 27.39 20.12
N VAL A 46 7.23 26.92 21.21
CA VAL A 46 7.34 27.65 22.48
C VAL A 46 8.80 27.75 22.88
N ALA A 47 9.21 28.90 23.39
CA ALA A 47 10.57 29.07 23.88
C ALA A 47 10.85 28.12 25.05
N LEU A 48 12.01 27.47 25.05
CA LEU A 48 12.35 26.46 26.07
C LEU A 48 12.29 27.02 27.49
N LYS A 49 12.67 28.29 27.68
CA LYS A 49 12.57 28.98 28.98
C LYS A 49 11.14 29.09 29.47
N THR A 50 10.22 29.38 28.54
CA THR A 50 8.79 29.50 28.82
C THR A 50 8.14 28.13 29.05
N PHE A 51 8.57 27.11 28.29
CA PHE A 51 8.11 25.73 28.45
C PHE A 51 8.49 25.12 29.81
N ASN A 52 9.72 25.36 30.26
CA ASN A 52 10.26 24.79 31.50
C ASN A 52 9.91 25.60 32.76
N ASP A 53 9.28 26.77 32.61
CA ASP A 53 8.83 27.56 33.75
C ASP A 53 7.54 26.96 34.31
N ALA A 54 7.67 26.35 35.50
CA ALA A 54 6.59 25.66 36.19
C ALA A 54 5.35 26.54 36.45
N SER A 55 5.52 27.87 36.52
CA SER A 55 4.39 28.80 36.69
C SER A 55 3.46 28.86 35.46
N ASN A 56 3.96 28.49 34.28
CA ASN A 56 3.17 28.46 33.04
C ASN A 56 2.40 27.14 32.84
N GLY A 57 2.65 26.11 33.66
CA GLY A 57 1.88 24.86 33.64
C GLY A 57 2.04 23.99 32.39
N TYR A 58 3.02 24.26 31.53
CA TYR A 58 3.28 23.50 30.30
C TYR A 58 3.95 22.15 30.55
N LEU A 59 4.78 22.08 31.59
CA LEU A 59 5.49 20.89 32.03
C LEU A 59 5.24 20.73 33.53
N VAL A 60 4.48 19.71 33.91
CA VAL A 60 4.16 19.38 35.31
C VAL A 60 4.57 17.93 35.52
N ASP A 61 5.41 17.68 36.53
CA ASP A 61 5.95 16.35 36.82
C ASP A 61 6.57 15.66 35.60
N ASP A 62 7.41 16.41 34.87
CA ASP A 62 8.08 15.98 33.62
C ASP A 62 7.11 15.50 32.52
N THR A 63 5.83 15.84 32.65
CA THR A 63 4.76 15.45 31.74
C THR A 63 4.18 16.69 31.06
N CYS A 64 4.06 16.64 29.74
CA CYS A 64 3.41 17.65 28.93
C CYS A 64 2.34 16.98 28.04
N VAL A 65 1.21 17.65 27.86
CA VAL A 65 0.10 17.19 27.02
C VAL A 65 -0.09 18.13 25.85
N PHE A 66 -0.06 17.59 24.64
CA PHE A 66 -0.36 18.33 23.42
C PHE A 66 -1.75 17.95 22.90
N GLY A 67 -2.62 18.95 22.76
CA GLY A 67 -3.89 18.80 22.05
C GLY A 67 -3.70 19.09 20.56
N ALA A 68 -4.36 18.32 19.70
CA ALA A 68 -4.48 18.62 18.28
C ALA A 68 -5.94 18.44 17.87
N GLU A 69 -6.53 19.49 17.31
CA GLU A 69 -7.88 19.43 16.74
C GLU A 69 -7.80 19.20 15.22
N VAL A 70 -8.66 18.30 14.74
CA VAL A 70 -8.70 17.88 13.35
C VAL A 70 -10.10 18.13 12.80
N PHE A 71 -10.24 19.08 11.89
CA PHE A 71 -11.53 19.39 11.29
C PHE A 71 -11.68 18.75 9.92
N VAL A 72 -12.92 18.50 9.54
CA VAL A 72 -13.25 17.96 8.23
C VAL A 72 -14.17 18.92 7.49
N CYS A 73 -13.60 19.78 6.66
CA CYS A 73 -14.29 20.78 5.83
C CYS A 73 -14.81 20.17 4.53
N LYS A 74 -16.09 20.37 4.19
CA LYS A 74 -16.62 19.97 2.89
C LYS A 74 -16.11 20.93 1.81
N GLU A 75 -15.43 20.46 0.76
CA GLU A 75 -15.03 21.34 -0.35
C GLU A 75 -16.26 21.74 -1.16
N ARG A 76 -16.29 23.00 -1.61
CA ARG A 76 -17.14 23.44 -2.72
C ARG A 76 -16.28 23.52 -3.98
N SER A 77 -15.51 22.48 -4.30
CA SER A 77 -14.71 22.46 -5.52
C SER A 77 -15.48 21.78 -6.65
N THR A 78 -15.43 22.38 -7.84
CA THR A 78 -15.94 21.83 -9.10
C THR A 78 -14.97 20.81 -9.73
N HIS A 79 -13.97 20.34 -8.97
CA HIS A 79 -12.91 19.47 -9.46
C HIS A 79 -13.13 18.03 -8.99
N LYS A 80 -12.86 17.06 -9.86
CA LYS A 80 -12.89 15.61 -9.57
C LYS A 80 -12.02 15.30 -8.35
N GLY A 81 -12.65 15.16 -7.18
CA GLY A 81 -11.98 14.73 -5.96
C GLY A 81 -11.74 13.22 -5.96
N GLU A 82 -10.79 12.76 -5.16
CA GLU A 82 -10.64 11.34 -4.83
C GLU A 82 -10.78 11.18 -3.30
N CYS A 83 -11.60 10.24 -2.85
CA CYS A 83 -11.72 9.88 -1.43
C CYS A 83 -10.86 8.65 -1.15
N LEU A 84 -9.85 8.81 -0.29
CA LEU A 84 -8.97 7.73 0.13
C LEU A 84 -9.45 7.13 1.45
N SER A 85 -9.88 5.88 1.43
CA SER A 85 -10.13 5.07 2.63
C SER A 85 -8.89 4.25 2.96
N MET A 86 -8.38 4.39 4.18
CA MET A 86 -7.28 3.57 4.69
C MET A 86 -7.84 2.45 5.55
N VAL A 87 -7.28 1.24 5.38
CA VAL A 87 -7.66 0.08 6.19
C VAL A 87 -6.87 0.14 7.50
N LYS A 88 -7.59 0.26 8.63
CA LYS A 88 -6.99 0.05 9.96
C LYS A 88 -6.79 -1.46 10.15
N ASP A 89 -5.62 -1.86 10.62
CA ASP A 89 -5.26 -3.26 10.89
C ASP A 89 -5.32 -4.16 9.64
N ALA A 90 -4.60 -3.76 8.59
CA ALA A 90 -4.55 -4.52 7.34
C ALA A 90 -3.97 -5.93 7.56
N ILE A 91 -4.78 -6.96 7.29
CA ILE A 91 -4.41 -8.37 7.46
C ILE A 91 -3.82 -8.90 6.14
N PRO A 92 -2.65 -9.55 6.16
CA PRO A 92 -2.09 -10.20 4.99
C PRO A 92 -2.90 -11.45 4.64
N TYR A 93 -3.33 -11.55 3.38
CA TYR A 93 -3.95 -12.75 2.83
C TYR A 93 -2.93 -13.57 2.04
N LYS A 94 -2.90 -14.89 2.25
CA LYS A 94 -2.00 -15.80 1.53
C LYS A 94 -2.78 -16.73 0.59
N HIS A 95 -2.29 -16.85 -0.64
CA HIS A 95 -2.78 -17.79 -1.63
C HIS A 95 -1.63 -18.62 -2.19
N THR A 96 -1.76 -19.94 -2.16
CA THR A 96 -0.80 -20.87 -2.74
C THR A 96 -1.40 -21.55 -3.96
N TRP A 97 -0.66 -21.55 -5.06
CA TRP A 97 -0.99 -22.21 -6.31
C TRP A 97 0.07 -23.28 -6.63
N LYS A 98 -0.36 -24.54 -6.58
CA LYS A 98 0.48 -25.67 -6.99
C LYS A 98 0.30 -25.93 -8.49
N ILE A 99 1.43 -26.05 -9.17
CA ILE A 99 1.52 -26.31 -10.61
C ILE A 99 2.17 -27.68 -10.78
N GLU A 100 1.44 -28.59 -11.40
CA GLU A 100 1.92 -29.94 -11.70
C GLU A 100 2.31 -30.04 -13.17
N ASN A 101 3.20 -30.98 -13.50
CA ASN A 101 3.67 -31.20 -14.86
C ASN A 101 4.19 -29.91 -15.55
N PHE A 102 5.00 -29.11 -14.84
CA PHE A 102 5.49 -27.81 -15.30
C PHE A 102 6.12 -27.84 -16.70
N SER A 103 6.80 -28.94 -17.05
CA SER A 103 7.41 -29.12 -18.37
C SER A 103 6.42 -29.18 -19.53
N LYS A 104 5.14 -29.44 -19.26
CA LYS A 104 4.06 -29.46 -20.26
C LYS A 104 3.42 -28.09 -20.49
N LEU A 105 3.82 -27.06 -19.74
CA LEU A 105 3.28 -25.72 -19.92
C LEU A 105 3.82 -25.11 -21.23
N ASP A 106 2.94 -24.97 -22.22
CA ASP A 106 3.27 -24.50 -23.56
C ASP A 106 2.71 -23.11 -23.89
N ALA A 107 1.54 -22.76 -23.34
CA ALA A 107 0.93 -21.44 -23.44
C ALA A 107 1.81 -20.31 -22.88
N GLU A 108 1.56 -19.09 -23.35
CA GLU A 108 2.30 -17.89 -22.95
C GLU A 108 2.09 -17.56 -21.47
N CYS A 109 0.85 -17.68 -20.98
CA CYS A 109 0.43 -17.26 -19.65
C CYS A 109 -0.50 -18.30 -19.02
N TYR A 110 -0.35 -18.50 -17.71
CA TYR A 110 -1.22 -19.32 -16.89
C TYR A 110 -1.68 -18.51 -15.68
N ASP A 111 -2.98 -18.62 -15.38
CA ASP A 111 -3.60 -17.96 -14.23
C ASP A 111 -3.82 -18.95 -13.10
N SER A 112 -3.60 -18.51 -11.86
CA SER A 112 -4.13 -19.22 -10.69
C SER A 112 -5.65 -19.11 -10.61
N ASN A 113 -6.25 -19.91 -9.73
CA ASN A 113 -7.60 -19.62 -9.25
C ASN A 113 -7.64 -18.22 -8.63
N THR A 114 -8.81 -17.58 -8.69
CA THR A 114 -9.01 -16.27 -8.07
C THR A 114 -9.11 -16.40 -6.56
N PHE A 115 -8.64 -15.38 -5.84
CA PHE A 115 -8.70 -15.32 -4.38
C PHE A 115 -9.02 -13.89 -3.91
N ASN A 116 -9.59 -13.77 -2.71
CA ASN A 116 -10.01 -12.49 -2.16
C ASN A 116 -8.95 -11.92 -1.20
N ALA A 117 -8.61 -10.65 -1.34
CA ALA A 117 -7.82 -9.89 -0.36
C ALA A 117 -8.33 -8.44 -0.32
N GLY A 118 -8.73 -7.97 0.87
CA GLY A 118 -9.33 -6.65 1.10
C GLY A 118 -10.50 -6.36 0.16
N ASP A 119 -11.49 -7.26 0.12
CA ASP A 119 -12.72 -7.18 -0.71
C ASP A 119 -12.51 -7.13 -2.23
N HIS A 120 -11.28 -7.37 -2.69
CA HIS A 120 -10.94 -7.42 -4.10
C HIS A 120 -10.49 -8.81 -4.53
N LYS A 121 -10.83 -9.20 -5.76
CA LYS A 121 -10.40 -10.45 -6.36
C LYS A 121 -9.07 -10.30 -7.08
N TRP A 122 -8.15 -11.19 -6.74
CA TRP A 122 -6.79 -11.25 -7.24
C TRP A 122 -6.53 -12.60 -7.89
N LYS A 123 -5.50 -12.65 -8.72
CA LYS A 123 -4.93 -13.89 -9.25
C LYS A 123 -3.43 -13.73 -9.48
N ILE A 124 -2.72 -14.85 -9.48
CA ILE A 124 -1.31 -14.92 -9.87
C ILE A 124 -1.26 -15.21 -11.37
N GLN A 125 -0.42 -14.50 -12.10
CA GLN A 125 -0.13 -14.79 -13.50
C GLN A 125 1.32 -15.24 -13.66
N LEU A 126 1.49 -16.44 -14.22
CA LEU A 126 2.78 -17.02 -14.52
C LEU A 126 3.01 -17.03 -16.04
N TYR A 127 4.19 -16.59 -16.45
CA TYR A 127 4.69 -16.72 -17.82
C TYR A 127 5.89 -17.67 -17.81
N PRO A 128 5.70 -18.97 -18.12
CA PRO A 128 6.76 -19.98 -18.01
C PRO A 128 7.95 -19.69 -18.91
N LYS A 129 7.70 -19.12 -20.10
CA LYS A 129 8.72 -18.71 -21.08
C LYS A 129 9.17 -17.26 -20.93
N GLY A 130 8.70 -16.58 -19.89
CA GLY A 130 8.97 -15.17 -19.63
C GLY A 130 8.07 -14.21 -20.40
N LYS A 131 8.09 -12.95 -19.99
CA LYS A 131 7.36 -11.82 -20.53
C LYS A 131 8.28 -10.61 -20.62
N ASP A 132 8.04 -9.72 -21.59
CA ASP A 132 8.77 -8.47 -21.80
C ASP A 132 10.30 -8.70 -21.81
N SER A 133 11.05 -8.05 -20.92
CA SER A 133 12.50 -8.17 -20.84
C SER A 133 12.99 -9.53 -20.34
N GLY A 134 12.12 -10.41 -19.85
CA GLY A 134 12.45 -11.76 -19.37
C GLY A 134 12.18 -12.89 -20.37
N THR A 135 11.57 -12.59 -21.52
CA THR A 135 11.25 -13.60 -22.54
C THR A 135 12.47 -14.45 -22.91
N GLY A 136 12.27 -15.77 -22.93
CA GLY A 136 13.27 -16.77 -23.32
C GLY A 136 14.38 -17.05 -22.29
N SER A 137 14.40 -16.36 -21.14
CA SER A 137 15.49 -16.49 -20.16
C SER A 137 15.03 -16.63 -18.71
N HIS A 138 13.86 -16.08 -18.38
CA HIS A 138 13.32 -16.07 -17.03
C HIS A 138 11.88 -16.57 -17.02
N LEU A 139 11.44 -17.12 -15.89
CA LEU A 139 10.03 -17.14 -15.55
C LEU A 139 9.63 -15.72 -15.14
N SER A 140 8.46 -15.26 -15.58
CA SER A 140 7.88 -14.00 -15.11
C SER A 140 6.67 -14.27 -14.24
N LEU A 141 6.52 -13.46 -13.19
CA LEU A 141 5.48 -13.66 -12.19
C LEU A 141 4.84 -12.34 -11.79
N TYR A 142 3.51 -12.31 -11.78
CA TYR A 142 2.74 -11.10 -11.54
C TYR A 142 1.53 -11.35 -10.64
N LEU A 143 1.15 -10.32 -9.89
CA LEU A 143 -0.13 -10.20 -9.22
C LEU A 143 -1.06 -9.37 -10.11
N ALA A 144 -2.25 -9.90 -10.37
CA ALA A 144 -3.27 -9.25 -11.19
C ALA A 144 -4.58 -9.06 -10.42
N LEU A 145 -5.24 -7.94 -10.65
CA LEU A 145 -6.67 -7.80 -10.35
C LEU A 145 -7.46 -8.68 -11.31
N ALA A 146 -8.28 -9.58 -10.75
CA ALA A 146 -9.12 -10.48 -11.54
C ALA A 146 -10.33 -9.73 -12.12
N ASP A 147 -10.97 -8.87 -11.31
CA ASP A 147 -12.20 -8.16 -11.67
C ASP A 147 -11.93 -6.67 -11.95
N SER A 148 -10.89 -6.36 -12.74
CA SER A 148 -10.50 -4.96 -12.97
C SER A 148 -11.57 -4.10 -13.65
N THR A 149 -12.51 -4.74 -14.37
CA THR A 149 -13.61 -4.08 -15.09
C THR A 149 -14.80 -3.74 -14.19
N THR A 150 -14.90 -4.33 -13.00
CA THR A 150 -15.97 -4.02 -12.04
C THR A 150 -15.59 -2.89 -11.09
N LEU A 151 -14.34 -2.40 -11.16
CA LEU A 151 -13.91 -1.26 -10.37
C LEU A 151 -14.61 0.01 -10.86
N PRO A 152 -15.11 0.86 -9.95
CA PRO A 152 -15.68 2.13 -10.34
C PRO A 152 -14.63 2.97 -11.10
N PRO A 153 -15.03 3.73 -12.14
CA PRO A 153 -14.11 4.56 -12.91
C PRO A 153 -13.27 5.47 -12.02
N GLY A 154 -11.95 5.51 -12.25
CA GLY A 154 -11.02 6.32 -11.46
C GLY A 154 -10.56 5.70 -10.13
N SER A 155 -11.14 4.56 -9.73
CA SER A 155 -10.75 3.89 -8.47
C SER A 155 -9.35 3.29 -8.54
N LYS A 156 -8.64 3.33 -7.40
CA LYS A 156 -7.30 2.77 -7.24
C LYS A 156 -7.21 2.02 -5.91
N ILE A 157 -6.52 0.89 -5.93
CA ILE A 157 -6.32 0.03 -4.75
C ILE A 157 -4.83 -0.01 -4.45
N PHE A 158 -4.43 0.37 -3.24
CA PHE A 158 -3.05 0.28 -2.78
C PHE A 158 -2.83 -1.04 -2.05
N ALA A 159 -1.95 -1.87 -2.62
CA ALA A 159 -1.59 -3.15 -2.05
C ALA A 159 -0.07 -3.26 -1.85
N ASP A 160 0.34 -3.77 -0.69
CA ASP A 160 1.66 -4.38 -0.47
C ASP A 160 1.53 -5.87 -0.74
N PHE A 161 2.47 -6.45 -1.49
CA PHE A 161 2.42 -7.86 -1.80
C PHE A 161 3.80 -8.48 -1.97
N THR A 162 3.87 -9.77 -1.67
CA THR A 162 5.02 -10.63 -1.93
C THR A 162 4.59 -11.78 -2.84
N LEU A 163 5.33 -12.01 -3.91
CA LEU A 163 5.21 -13.22 -4.73
C LEU A 163 6.39 -14.13 -4.45
N ARG A 164 6.14 -15.44 -4.34
CA ARG A 164 7.15 -16.44 -3.99
C ARG A 164 7.04 -17.66 -4.89
N ILE A 165 8.17 -18.26 -5.26
CA ILE A 165 8.25 -19.67 -5.64
C ILE A 165 8.81 -20.41 -4.44
N LEU A 166 8.05 -21.37 -3.94
CA LEU A 166 8.36 -22.09 -2.71
C LEU A 166 9.43 -23.15 -3.02
N ASP A 167 10.56 -23.04 -2.33
CA ASP A 167 11.51 -24.14 -2.16
C ASP A 167 10.86 -25.25 -1.32
N GLN A 168 10.73 -26.44 -1.94
CA GLN A 168 10.07 -27.62 -1.40
C GLN A 168 11.02 -28.55 -0.61
N ILE A 169 12.29 -28.17 -0.45
CA ILE A 169 13.33 -28.98 0.21
C ILE A 169 13.85 -28.28 1.47
N GLN A 170 14.34 -27.05 1.34
CA GLN A 170 15.04 -26.34 2.43
C GLN A 170 14.24 -25.15 2.97
N ALA A 171 13.03 -24.93 2.45
CA ALA A 171 12.18 -23.76 2.75
C ALA A 171 12.85 -22.40 2.48
N LYS A 172 13.88 -22.36 1.62
CA LYS A 172 14.54 -21.12 1.19
C LYS A 172 13.87 -20.58 -0.08
N HIS A 173 12.68 -20.01 0.10
CA HIS A 173 11.85 -19.56 -1.01
C HIS A 173 12.52 -18.44 -1.83
N TYR A 174 12.27 -18.44 -3.15
CA TYR A 174 12.64 -17.34 -4.03
C TYR A 174 11.49 -16.33 -4.09
N TYR A 175 11.71 -15.06 -3.79
CA TYR A 175 10.62 -14.10 -3.66
C TYR A 175 10.95 -12.70 -4.18
N GLY A 176 9.90 -11.96 -4.51
CA GLY A 176 9.94 -10.52 -4.79
C GLY A 176 8.84 -9.82 -4.00
N ARG A 177 9.14 -8.63 -3.46
CA ARG A 177 8.19 -7.80 -2.72
C ARG A 177 8.02 -6.44 -3.40
N ALA A 178 6.79 -5.96 -3.45
CA ALA A 178 6.47 -4.64 -3.98
C ALA A 178 5.21 -4.08 -3.32
N ASN A 179 5.03 -2.77 -3.45
CA ASN A 179 3.72 -2.15 -3.29
C ASN A 179 3.32 -1.47 -4.61
N TYR A 180 2.01 -1.34 -4.84
CA TYR A 180 1.51 -0.80 -6.08
C TYR A 180 0.08 -0.26 -5.96
N TRP A 181 -0.22 0.77 -6.77
CA TRP A 181 -1.57 1.27 -6.97
C TRP A 181 -2.18 0.60 -8.20
N PHE A 182 -3.07 -0.35 -7.94
CA PHE A 182 -3.82 -1.06 -8.97
C PHE A 182 -5.06 -0.27 -9.37
N SER A 183 -5.44 -0.33 -10.64
CA SER A 183 -6.67 0.29 -11.15
C SER A 183 -7.17 -0.46 -12.37
N ALA A 184 -8.32 -0.06 -12.92
CA ALA A 184 -8.84 -0.60 -14.18
C ALA A 184 -7.81 -0.53 -15.33
N SER A 185 -7.01 0.54 -15.40
CA SER A 185 -5.94 0.71 -16.41
C SER A 185 -4.59 0.13 -15.98
N ARG A 186 -4.38 -0.11 -14.69
CA ARG A 186 -3.12 -0.62 -14.11
C ARG A 186 -3.39 -1.87 -13.29
N LYS A 187 -3.90 -2.91 -13.95
CA LYS A 187 -4.39 -4.13 -13.30
C LYS A 187 -3.32 -5.15 -12.90
N LEU A 188 -2.06 -4.93 -13.27
CA LEU A 188 -1.00 -5.93 -13.21
C LEU A 188 0.30 -5.33 -12.67
N ARG A 189 0.96 -6.03 -11.75
CA ARG A 189 2.32 -5.69 -11.29
C ARG A 189 3.08 -6.96 -10.91
N GLY A 190 4.38 -6.98 -11.22
CA GLY A 190 5.24 -8.14 -11.00
C GLY A 190 6.61 -7.95 -11.61
N TRP A 191 7.28 -9.06 -11.89
CA TRP A 191 8.65 -9.09 -12.37
C TRP A 191 8.74 -9.83 -13.71
N PRO A 192 9.09 -9.12 -14.80
CA PRO A 192 9.44 -9.76 -16.07
C PRO A 192 10.59 -10.75 -15.91
N ARG A 193 11.57 -10.43 -15.06
CA ARG A 193 12.71 -11.29 -14.74
C ARG A 193 12.61 -11.77 -13.29
N PHE A 194 11.62 -12.62 -12.99
CA PHE A 194 11.43 -13.09 -11.62
C PHE A 194 12.54 -14.08 -11.24
N VAL A 195 12.65 -15.22 -11.92
CA VAL A 195 13.73 -16.19 -11.69
C VAL A 195 14.26 -16.71 -13.02
N THR A 196 15.57 -16.94 -13.15
CA THR A 196 16.14 -17.49 -14.39
C THR A 196 15.69 -18.94 -14.58
N HIS A 197 15.54 -19.37 -15.85
CA HIS A 197 15.27 -20.79 -16.15
C HIS A 197 16.37 -21.70 -15.60
N SER A 198 17.64 -21.28 -15.67
CA SER A 198 18.76 -22.06 -15.17
C SER A 198 18.65 -22.33 -13.67
N TYR A 199 18.41 -21.29 -12.85
CA TYR A 199 18.31 -21.41 -11.40
C TYR A 199 17.05 -22.18 -10.98
N PHE A 200 15.92 -21.93 -11.66
CA PHE A 200 14.65 -22.62 -11.39
C PHE A 200 14.73 -24.14 -11.57
N ASN A 201 15.52 -24.61 -12.55
CA ASN A 201 15.69 -26.03 -12.85
C ASN A 201 16.82 -26.71 -12.06
N LEU A 202 17.53 -26.00 -11.16
CA LEU A 202 18.58 -26.62 -10.37
C LEU A 202 17.98 -27.62 -9.36
N PRO A 203 18.42 -28.90 -9.34
CA PRO A 203 17.82 -29.94 -8.52
C PRO A 203 17.95 -29.68 -7.01
N ASN A 204 18.99 -28.97 -6.59
CA ASN A 204 19.30 -28.74 -5.17
C ASN A 204 18.62 -27.49 -4.58
N VAL A 205 17.96 -26.68 -5.41
CA VAL A 205 17.30 -25.43 -4.97
C VAL A 205 15.83 -25.68 -4.57
N GLY A 206 15.23 -26.77 -5.05
CA GLY A 206 13.89 -27.19 -4.62
C GLY A 206 12.72 -26.36 -5.16
N LEU A 207 12.94 -25.44 -6.12
CA LEU A 207 11.86 -24.66 -6.74
C LEU A 207 11.01 -25.52 -7.70
N LEU A 208 11.63 -26.50 -8.35
CA LEU A 208 10.97 -27.49 -9.19
C LEU A 208 11.34 -28.89 -8.70
N VAL A 209 10.38 -29.60 -8.11
CA VAL A 209 10.59 -30.95 -7.56
C VAL A 209 9.61 -31.91 -8.22
N LYS A 210 10.15 -32.98 -8.83
CA LYS A 210 9.35 -34.00 -9.57
C LYS A 210 8.38 -33.36 -10.58
N GLY A 211 8.86 -32.33 -11.30
CA GLY A 211 8.06 -31.60 -12.29
C GLY A 211 6.93 -30.73 -11.71
N SER A 212 6.90 -30.52 -10.38
CA SER A 212 5.91 -29.67 -9.71
C SER A 212 6.57 -28.45 -9.06
N CYS A 213 5.88 -27.31 -9.14
CA CYS A 213 6.28 -26.03 -8.58
C CYS A 213 5.12 -25.46 -7.75
N SER A 214 5.41 -24.81 -6.62
CA SER A 214 4.40 -24.12 -5.82
C SER A 214 4.71 -22.64 -5.79
N VAL A 215 3.72 -21.83 -6.14
CA VAL A 215 3.79 -20.37 -6.16
C VAL A 215 2.90 -19.82 -5.08
N GLU A 216 3.33 -18.77 -4.39
CA GLU A 216 2.54 -18.12 -3.34
C GLU A 216 2.43 -16.62 -3.61
N ALA A 217 1.25 -16.06 -3.34
CA ALA A 217 1.04 -14.63 -3.20
C ALA A 217 0.60 -14.32 -1.77
N GLU A 218 1.27 -13.35 -1.16
CA GLU A 218 0.84 -12.73 0.09
C GLU A 218 0.47 -11.28 -0.23
N VAL A 219 -0.76 -10.87 0.08
CA VAL A 219 -1.32 -9.57 -0.34
C VAL A 219 -1.95 -8.87 0.86
N THR A 220 -1.59 -7.61 1.07
CA THR A 220 -2.15 -6.74 2.11
C THR A 220 -2.70 -5.48 1.47
N ILE A 221 -3.98 -5.18 1.70
CA ILE A 221 -4.62 -3.97 1.17
C ILE A 221 -4.55 -2.88 2.22
N HIS A 222 -3.90 -1.76 1.87
CA HIS A 222 -3.69 -0.65 2.79
C HIS A 222 -4.71 0.48 2.58
N GLY A 223 -5.24 0.63 1.37
CA GLY A 223 -6.27 1.62 1.12
C GLY A 223 -6.85 1.60 -0.28
N VAL A 224 -8.02 2.22 -0.42
CA VAL A 224 -8.75 2.36 -1.68
C VAL A 224 -9.04 3.84 -1.91
N ALA A 225 -8.65 4.36 -3.07
CA ALA A 225 -8.99 5.70 -3.53
C ALA A 225 -10.13 5.60 -4.54
N ASN A 226 -11.27 6.22 -4.27
CA ASN A 226 -12.41 6.25 -5.19
C ASN A 226 -12.56 7.67 -5.77
N ALA A 227 -12.88 7.78 -7.06
CA ALA A 227 -13.26 9.07 -7.64
C ALA A 227 -14.63 9.50 -7.14
N LEU A 228 -14.78 10.79 -6.81
CA LEU A 228 -16.01 11.44 -6.40
C LEU A 228 -16.78 11.97 -7.62
#